data_AF-A0A2P5FHC0-F1
#
_entry.id   AF-A0A2P5FHC0-F1
#
_cell.length_a   1.000
_cell.length_b   1.000
_cell.length_c   1.000
_cell.angle_alpha   90.00
_cell.angle_beta   90.00
_cell.angle_gamma   90.00
#
_symmetry.space_group_name_H-M   'P 1'
#
loop_
_entity.id
_entity.type
_entity.pdbx_description
1 polymer ?
#
loop_
_entity_poly.entity_id
_entity_poly.type
_entity_poly.pdbx_seq_one_letter_code
_entity_poly.pdbx_strand_id
1 'polypeptide(L)' 'MVIVVEAILPAMPETTCADKSTSQLDVLMLTQNPGGKERSQQVFLALANSSGFSGIPFESFLCNFKMEFFKWMAYGILLK' A
#
# COMPACT_ATOMS: atom_id res chain seq x y z
N MET A 1 8.99 -5.38 -12.12
CA MET A 1 7.84 -4.48 -11.89
C MET A 1 6.94 -5.19 -10.91
N VAL A 2 6.65 -4.58 -9.76
CA VAL A 2 5.68 -5.10 -8.80
C VAL A 2 4.51 -4.12 -8.78
N ILE A 3 3.29 -4.63 -8.89
CA ILE A 3 2.08 -3.82 -8.76
C ILE A 3 1.35 -4.32 -7.52
N VAL A 4 1.01 -3.41 -6.62
CA VAL A 4 0.22 -3.69 -5.42
C VAL A 4 -1.09 -2.92 -5.55
N VAL A 5 -2.20 -3.63 -5.36
CA VAL A 5 -3.56 -3.06 -5.38
C VAL A 5 -4.16 -3.32 -4.01
N GLU A 6 -4.16 -2.30 -3.17
CA GLU A 6 -4.57 -2.41 -1.77
C GLU A 6 -5.42 -1.21 -1.34
N ALA A 7 -6.23 -1.42 -0.31
CA ALA A 7 -6.93 -0.32 0.34
C ALA A 7 -5.93 0.42 1.25
N ILE A 8 -5.99 1.75 1.25
CA ILE A 8 -5.12 2.57 2.10
C ILE A 8 -5.91 3.06 3.28
N LEU A 9 -5.52 2.62 4.48
CA LEU A 9 -6.09 3.14 5.72
C LEU A 9 -5.62 4.59 5.91
N PRO A 10 -6.53 5.56 6.04
CA PRO A 10 -6.14 6.95 6.27
C PRO A 10 -5.49 7.10 7.64
N ALA A 11 -4.55 8.04 7.76
CA ALA A 11 -3.82 8.29 9.00
C ALA A 11 -4.72 8.85 10.11
N MET A 12 -5.83 9.49 9.73
CA MET A 12 -6.88 9.98 10.61
C MET A 12 -8.22 9.36 10.18
N PRO A 13 -9.14 9.07 11.12
CA PRO A 13 -10.48 8.62 10.76
C PRO A 13 -11.18 9.69 9.93
N GLU A 14 -11.53 9.35 8.70
CA GLU A 14 -12.30 10.20 7.80
C GLU A 14 -13.72 9.66 7.63
N THR A 15 -14.65 10.54 7.25
CA THR A 15 -16.09 10.22 7.21
C THR A 15 -16.62 9.89 5.81
N THR A 16 -15.74 9.86 4.81
CA THR A 16 -16.12 9.51 3.45
C THR A 16 -16.58 8.05 3.36
N CYS A 17 -17.36 7.72 2.33
CA CYS A 17 -17.78 6.34 2.11
C CYS A 17 -16.57 5.41 1.88
N ALA A 18 -15.53 5.90 1.20
CA ALA A 18 -14.31 5.13 0.92
C ALA A 18 -13.59 4.74 2.21
N ASP A 19 -13.38 5.71 3.12
CA ASP A 19 -12.65 5.48 4.37
C ASP A 19 -13.40 4.58 5.34
N LYS A 20 -14.74 4.69 5.37
CA LYS A 20 -15.60 3.77 6.10
C LYS A 20 -15.48 2.35 5.55
N SER A 21 -15.50 2.17 4.23
CA SER A 21 -15.32 0.86 3.59
C SER A 21 -13.95 0.26 3.89
N THR A 22 -12.87 1.04 3.82
CA THR A 22 -11.52 0.58 4.20
C THR A 22 -11.45 0.19 5.67
N SER A 23 -12.07 0.95 6.57
CA SER A 23 -12.13 0.59 8.00
C SER A 23 -12.91 -0.70 8.24
N GLN A 24 -14.00 -0.92 7.49
CA GLN A 24 -14.76 -2.18 7.54
C GLN A 24 -13.94 -3.37 7.01
N LEU A 25 -13.13 -3.15 5.98
CA LEU A 25 -12.19 -4.16 5.47
C LEU A 25 -11.13 -4.52 6.53
N ASP A 26 -10.57 -3.55 7.26
CA ASP A 26 -9.61 -3.84 8.33
C ASP A 26 -10.21 -4.73 9.44
N VAL A 27 -11.45 -4.44 9.84
CA VAL A 27 -12.19 -5.28 10.78
C VAL A 27 -12.47 -6.68 10.20
N LEU A 28 -12.80 -6.77 8.91
CA LEU A 28 -12.96 -8.05 8.23
C LEU A 28 -11.66 -8.86 8.24
N MET A 29 -10.53 -8.22 7.92
CA MET A 29 -9.21 -8.85 7.94
C MET A 29 -8.87 -9.36 9.34
N LEU A 30 -9.16 -8.59 10.40
CA LEU A 30 -8.95 -9.01 11.79
C LEU A 30 -9.69 -10.32 12.14
N THR A 31 -10.88 -10.53 11.57
CA THR A 31 -11.75 -11.67 11.92
C THR A 31 -11.54 -12.89 11.02
N GLN A 32 -11.26 -12.67 9.73
CA GLN A 32 -11.19 -13.75 8.73
C GLN A 32 -9.76 -14.18 8.43
N ASN A 33 -8.78 -13.28 8.61
CA ASN A 33 -7.41 -13.49 8.14
C ASN A 33 -6.41 -13.25 9.28
N PRO A 34 -5.97 -14.31 9.99
CA PRO A 34 -5.02 -14.17 11.09
C PRO A 34 -3.76 -13.39 10.68
N GLY A 35 -3.50 -12.26 11.33
CA GLY A 35 -2.38 -11.37 11.02
C GLY A 35 -2.61 -10.39 9.85
N GLY A 36 -3.76 -10.47 9.19
CA GLY A 36 -4.22 -9.51 8.17
C GLY A 36 -4.56 -8.16 8.79
N LYS A 37 -4.16 -7.09 8.10
CA LYS A 37 -4.40 -5.70 8.51
C LYS A 37 -4.22 -4.76 7.32
N GLU A 38 -5.09 -3.78 7.21
CA GLU A 38 -4.95 -2.66 6.28
C GLU A 38 -3.84 -1.71 6.74
N ARG A 39 -3.12 -1.12 5.79
CA ARG A 39 -1.92 -0.32 6.09
C ARG A 39 -2.07 1.09 5.53
N SER A 40 -1.44 2.05 6.21
CA SER A 40 -1.36 3.40 5.71
C SER A 40 -0.32 3.50 4.59
N GLN A 41 -0.42 4.56 3.79
CA GLN A 41 0.52 4.84 2.72
C GLN A 41 1.98 4.94 3.22
N GLN A 42 2.21 5.50 4.41
CA GLN A 42 3.55 5.62 4.98
C GLN A 42 4.18 4.24 5.25
N VAL A 43 3.37 3.26 5.66
CA VAL A 43 3.86 1.89 5.90
C VAL A 43 4.23 1.23 4.57
N PHE A 44 3.43 1.39 3.52
CA PHE A 44 3.78 0.88 2.18
C PHE A 44 5.05 1.52 1.63
N LEU A 45 5.21 2.84 1.78
CA LEU A 45 6.44 3.55 1.44
C LEU A 45 7.66 3.00 2.20
N ALA A 46 7.51 2.76 3.51
CA ALA A 46 8.58 2.19 4.32
C ALA A 46 8.95 0.77 3.89
N LEU A 47 7.96 -0.07 3.56
CA LEU A 47 8.16 -1.44 3.06
C LEU A 47 8.84 -1.46 1.69
N ALA A 48 8.45 -0.56 0.80
CA ALA A 48 9.08 -0.41 -0.50
C ALA A 48 10.54 0.01 -0.36
N ASN A 49 10.80 1.04 0.46
CA ASN A 49 12.15 1.53 0.72
C ASN A 49 13.03 0.45 1.37
N SER A 50 12.52 -0.28 2.37
CA SER A 50 13.27 -1.35 3.04
C SER A 50 13.55 -2.55 2.12
N SER A 51 12.72 -2.73 1.08
CA SER A 51 12.89 -3.76 0.05
C SER A 51 13.75 -3.30 -1.13
N GLY A 52 14.33 -2.09 -1.06
CA GLY A 52 15.23 -1.56 -2.10
C GLY A 52 14.52 -0.95 -3.32
N PHE A 53 13.22 -0.66 -3.24
CA PHE A 53 12.52 0.09 -4.28
C PHE A 53 12.73 1.60 -4.06
N SER A 54 13.05 2.34 -5.13
CA SER A 54 13.23 3.79 -5.10
C SER A 54 12.14 4.51 -5.90
N GLY A 55 11.33 5.32 -5.22
CA GLY A 55 10.30 6.18 -5.80
C GLY A 55 8.99 5.46 -6.16
N ILE A 56 7.88 5.98 -5.62
CA ILE A 56 6.51 5.52 -5.93
C ILE A 56 5.80 6.66 -6.67
N PRO A 57 5.59 6.58 -8.00
CA PRO A 57 4.64 7.46 -8.66
C PRO A 57 3.23 7.04 -8.21
N PHE A 58 2.62 7.89 -7.39
CA PHE A 58 1.28 7.68 -6.85
C PHE A 58 0.24 8.04 -7.91
N GLU A 59 -0.20 7.08 -8.72
CA GLU A 59 -1.32 7.31 -9.64
C GLU A 59 -2.23 6.10 -9.82
N SER A 60 -3.39 6.19 -9.17
CA SER A 60 -4.75 6.05 -9.70
C SER A 60 -5.68 5.43 -8.64
N PHE A 61 -6.84 6.09 -8.47
CA PHE A 61 -7.90 5.73 -7.53
C PHE A 61 -8.99 4.97 -8.31
N LEU A 62 -9.18 3.69 -8.00
CA LEU A 62 -10.27 2.88 -8.56
C LEU A 62 -11.05 2.26 -7.40
N CYS A 63 -12.30 2.71 -7.23
CA CYS A 63 -13.28 2.12 -6.30
C CYS A 63 -12.74 1.85 -4.89
N ASN A 64 -12.08 2.84 -4.27
CA ASN A 64 -11.47 2.80 -2.92
C ASN A 64 -10.08 2.15 -2.83
N PHE A 65 -9.58 1.54 -3.90
CA PHE A 65 -8.23 0.99 -3.96
C PHE A 65 -7.28 1.99 -4.61
N LYS A 66 -6.08 2.12 -4.04
CA LYS A 66 -4.97 2.85 -4.64
C LYS A 66 -4.03 1.82 -5.25
N MET A 67 -3.75 1.95 -6.54
CA MET A 67 -2.82 1.06 -7.24
C MET A 67 -1.42 1.69 -7.25
N GLU A 68 -0.40 0.94 -6.85
CA GLU A 68 0.99 1.40 -6.84
C GLU A 68 1.84 0.60 -7.83
N PHE A 69 2.69 1.31 -8.59
CA PHE A 69 3.65 0.73 -9.54
C PHE A 69 5.08 0.84 -8.98
N PHE A 70 5.78 -0.29 -8.82
CA PHE A 70 7.17 -0.33 -8.39
C PHE A 70 8.12 -0.74 -9.55
N LYS A 71 9.09 0.12 -9.90
CA LYS A 71 10.16 -0.16 -10.88
C LYS A 71 11.47 -0.51 -10.15
N TRP A 72 12.14 -1.58 -10.59
CA TRP A 72 13.52 -1.90 -10.19
C TRP A 72 14.45 -1.49 -11.35
N MET A 73 15.54 -0.77 -11.07
CA MET A 73 16.69 -0.69 -11.98
C MET A 73 17.86 -1.45 -11.35
N ALA A 74 18.00 -2.72 -11.76
CA ALA A 74 19.14 -3.58 -11.48
C ALA A 74 20.40 -3.15 -12.26
N TYR A 75 20.92 -1.95 -12.07
CA TYR A 75 22.21 -1.59 -12.68
C TYR A 75 23.02 -0.77 -11.68
N GLY A 76 23.85 -1.43 -10.87
CA GLY A 76 24.85 -0.68 -10.09
C GLY A 76 25.55 -1.34 -8.91
N ILE A 77 25.15 -2.51 -8.40
CA ILE A 77 25.84 -3.15 -7.26
C ILE A 77 26.18 -4.62 -7.58
N LEU A 78 26.76 -4.82 -8.77
CA LEU A 78 27.52 -6.03 -9.12
C LEU A 78 28.88 -5.70 -9.76
N LEU A 79 29.38 -4.46 -9.58
CA LEU A 79 30.77 -4.10 -9.87
C LEU A 79 31.27 -3.03 -8.88
N LYS A 80 31.45 -3.44 -7.62
CA LYS A 80 32.55 -3.12 -6.68
C LYS A 80 32.11 -3.36 -5.24
#